data_AF-A0A453KEL2-F1
#
_entry.id   AF-A0A453KEL2-F1
#
_cell.length_a   1.000
_cell.length_b   1.000
_cell.length_c   1.000
_cell.angle_alpha   90.00
_cell.angle_beta   90.00
_cell.angle_gamma   90.00
#
_symmetry.space_group_name_H-M   'P 1'
#
loop_
_entity.id
_entity.type
_entity.pdbx_description
1 polymer ?
#
loop_
_entity_poly.entity_id
_entity_poly.type
_entity_poly.pdbx_seq_one_letter_code
_entity_poly.pdbx_strand_id
1 'polypeptide(L)'
;WQPINRRSCATHTAHPSSFRSTERDLLATYCCRRSRKMCGILAVLGCADDTQGKRVRVLELSRRLKHRGPDWSGMHQVGDCYLSHQRLAIIDPASGDQPLYNEDKSIVVTVNGEIYNHEQLRAQLSSHTFRTGSDCEVIAHLYEEHGENFIDMLDGVFSFVLLDTRDNSFIAARDAIGVTPLYIGWGIDGSVWISSEVKGLNDDCEHFEIFPPGHLYSSKQGGFKRWYNPPWFSEVIPSVPYDPLALRKAFEKAVIKRLMTDVPFGVLLSGGLDSSLVAAVTVRHLAGTKAAKRWGTKLHSFCVGLEVWN
;
A
#
# COMPACT_ATOMS: atom_id res chain seq x y z
N TRP A 1 26.86 38.51 41.45
CA TRP A 1 26.48 37.23 40.82
C TRP A 1 25.12 37.40 40.18
N GLN A 2 25.16 37.84 38.93
CA GLN A 2 24.03 38.28 38.10
C GLN A 2 24.42 38.11 36.62
N PRO A 3 23.46 38.14 35.69
CA PRO A 3 23.35 37.20 34.57
C PRO A 3 23.95 37.67 33.24
N ILE A 4 24.02 36.70 32.31
CA ILE A 4 24.51 36.78 30.94
C ILE A 4 23.58 37.65 30.06
N ASN A 5 24.19 38.53 29.28
CA ASN A 5 23.56 39.51 28.41
C ASN A 5 23.54 39.00 26.95
N ARG A 6 22.41 39.20 26.24
CA ARG A 6 22.29 39.01 24.78
C ARG A 6 23.09 40.08 24.04
N ARG A 7 23.79 39.73 22.94
CA ARG A 7 24.02 40.65 21.81
C ARG A 7 24.07 39.94 20.45
N SER A 8 23.43 40.59 19.50
CA SER A 8 23.33 40.34 18.07
C SER A 8 24.67 40.37 17.33
N CYS A 9 24.75 39.75 16.15
CA CYS A 9 25.70 40.20 15.14
C CYS A 9 25.06 40.24 13.75
N ALA A 10 25.47 41.25 13.02
CA ALA A 10 24.85 41.86 11.87
C ALA A 10 25.16 41.14 10.55
N THR A 11 24.29 41.43 9.59
CA THR A 11 24.38 41.16 8.15
C THR A 11 25.58 41.87 7.51
N HIS A 12 26.41 41.13 6.77
CA HIS A 12 27.32 41.68 5.78
C HIS A 12 26.90 41.25 4.37
N THR A 13 26.49 42.25 3.59
CA THR A 13 26.30 42.19 2.14
C THR A 13 27.63 42.37 1.43
N ALA A 14 27.98 41.45 0.52
CA ALA A 14 29.05 41.63 -0.45
C ALA A 14 28.50 41.37 -1.86
N HIS A 15 28.71 42.33 -2.76
CA HIS A 15 28.37 42.26 -4.18
C HIS A 15 29.41 41.44 -4.99
N PRO A 16 29.04 40.93 -6.19
CA PRO A 16 29.70 39.79 -6.82
C PRO A 16 30.75 40.18 -7.86
N SER A 17 31.82 39.40 -7.97
CA SER A 17 32.70 39.39 -9.14
C SER A 17 32.78 37.98 -9.75
N SER A 18 32.38 37.95 -11.02
CA SER A 18 32.68 37.00 -12.10
C SER A 18 33.30 35.64 -11.73
N PHE A 19 32.49 34.58 -11.76
CA PHE A 19 32.90 33.28 -12.26
C PHE A 19 31.75 32.64 -13.03
N ARG A 20 31.95 32.45 -14.34
CA ARG A 20 31.09 31.59 -15.17
C ARG A 20 31.33 30.15 -14.75
N SER A 21 30.29 29.46 -14.29
CA SER A 21 30.15 28.02 -14.49
C SER A 21 28.67 27.66 -14.43
N THR A 22 28.16 27.30 -15.60
CA THR A 22 26.92 26.58 -15.83
C THR A 22 26.98 25.24 -15.09
N GLU A 23 26.32 25.11 -13.93
CA GLU A 23 25.94 23.82 -13.26
C GLU A 23 25.37 24.06 -11.85
N ARG A 24 24.35 24.92 -11.69
CA ARG A 24 23.65 25.09 -10.39
C ARG A 24 22.13 25.03 -10.42
N ASP A 25 21.50 24.70 -11.56
CA ASP A 25 20.04 24.66 -11.70
C ASP A 25 19.42 23.25 -11.76
N LEU A 26 20.11 22.19 -11.31
CA LEU A 26 19.56 20.82 -11.32
C LEU A 26 19.42 20.14 -9.95
N LEU A 27 19.67 20.84 -8.83
CA LEU A 27 19.66 20.23 -7.49
C LEU A 27 18.72 20.89 -6.47
N ALA A 28 17.74 21.68 -6.93
CA ALA A 28 16.82 22.41 -6.05
C ALA A 28 15.33 22.07 -6.24
N THR A 29 14.96 20.78 -6.36
CA THR A 29 13.52 20.39 -6.40
C THR A 29 13.15 19.06 -5.71
N TYR A 30 14.03 18.42 -4.94
CA TYR A 30 13.66 17.16 -4.26
C TYR A 30 13.98 17.14 -2.77
N CYS A 31 13.39 18.09 -2.04
CA CYS A 31 13.26 17.97 -0.58
C CYS A 31 11.84 17.53 -0.21
N CYS A 32 11.44 16.35 -0.68
CA CYS A 32 10.27 15.65 -0.16
C CYS A 32 10.75 14.69 0.92
N ARG A 33 10.41 14.97 2.18
CA ARG A 33 10.70 14.12 3.34
C ARG A 33 10.26 12.68 3.03
N ARG A 34 11.25 11.79 2.85
CA ARG A 34 11.09 10.40 2.40
C ARG A 34 10.46 9.54 3.51
N SER A 35 9.14 9.44 3.47
CA SER A 35 8.38 8.36 4.12
C SER A 35 8.32 7.15 3.18
N ARG A 36 8.28 5.94 3.73
CA ARG A 36 8.09 4.68 2.98
C ARG A 36 6.85 4.81 2.08
N LYS A 37 7.04 4.62 0.76
CA LYS A 37 6.00 4.82 -0.26
C LYS A 37 5.15 3.56 -0.40
N MET A 38 3.84 3.70 -0.25
CA MET A 38 2.78 2.69 -0.44
C MET A 38 1.47 3.44 -0.74
N CYS A 39 0.36 2.82 -1.13
CA CYS A 39 -0.89 3.57 -1.17
C CYS A 39 -1.40 3.90 0.25
N GLY A 40 -2.24 4.92 0.36
CA GLY A 40 -2.98 5.26 1.58
C GLY A 40 -4.47 5.12 1.34
N ILE A 41 -5.16 4.35 2.18
CA ILE A 41 -6.61 4.21 2.13
C ILE A 41 -7.25 4.87 3.35
N LEU A 42 -8.41 5.51 3.13
CA LEU A 42 -9.33 5.97 4.17
C LEU A 42 -10.75 5.70 3.69
N ALA A 43 -11.50 4.91 4.43
CA ALA A 43 -12.92 4.68 4.19
C ALA A 43 -13.74 5.06 5.42
N VAL A 44 -14.91 5.63 5.20
CA VAL A 44 -15.93 5.95 6.21
C VAL A 44 -17.24 5.36 5.73
N LEU A 45 -17.84 4.46 6.51
CA LEU A 45 -18.91 3.58 6.05
C LEU A 45 -20.11 3.70 7.01
N GLY A 46 -21.31 3.86 6.46
CA GLY A 46 -22.53 3.99 7.25
C GLY A 46 -22.61 5.28 8.07
N CYS A 47 -22.18 6.41 7.50
CA CYS A 47 -22.19 7.68 8.21
C CYS A 47 -23.53 8.42 8.07
N ALA A 48 -24.19 8.71 9.19
CA ALA A 48 -25.47 9.42 9.17
C ALA A 48 -25.38 10.84 8.56
N ASP A 49 -24.18 11.43 8.52
CA ASP A 49 -23.90 12.75 7.94
C ASP A 49 -23.38 12.62 6.50
N ASP A 50 -24.25 12.82 5.51
CA ASP A 50 -23.93 12.80 4.08
C ASP A 50 -23.59 14.19 3.50
N THR A 51 -23.41 15.19 4.38
CA THR A 51 -23.25 16.58 3.97
C THR A 51 -21.93 16.86 3.24
N GLN A 52 -21.89 17.99 2.54
CA GLN A 52 -20.64 18.51 1.97
C GLN A 52 -19.58 18.80 3.05
N GLY A 53 -19.99 19.14 4.27
CA GLY A 53 -19.08 19.34 5.40
C GLY A 53 -18.32 18.06 5.74
N LYS A 54 -19.05 16.93 5.85
CA LYS A 54 -18.43 15.61 6.07
C LYS A 54 -17.50 15.24 4.94
N ARG A 55 -17.94 15.44 3.69
CA ARG A 55 -17.10 15.20 2.50
C ARG A 55 -15.77 15.95 2.57
N VAL A 56 -15.79 17.24 2.93
CA VAL A 56 -14.57 18.05 3.10
C VAL A 56 -13.70 17.50 4.22
N ARG A 57 -14.30 17.11 5.36
CA ARG A 57 -13.58 16.53 6.49
C ARG A 57 -12.86 15.23 6.12
N VAL A 58 -13.53 14.32 5.41
CA VAL A 58 -12.91 13.06 4.94
C VAL A 58 -11.74 13.34 3.99
N LEU A 59 -11.85 14.34 3.11
CA LEU A 59 -10.74 14.76 2.24
C LEU A 59 -9.55 15.30 3.04
N GLU A 60 -9.77 16.10 4.07
CA GLU A 60 -8.71 16.60 4.95
C GLU A 60 -7.96 15.48 5.65
N LEU A 61 -8.69 14.50 6.20
CA LEU A 61 -8.11 13.33 6.84
C LEU A 61 -7.35 12.45 5.84
N SER A 62 -7.91 12.22 4.65
CA SER A 62 -7.23 11.47 3.59
C SER A 62 -5.92 12.14 3.16
N ARG A 63 -5.84 13.48 3.14
CA ARG A 63 -4.60 14.20 2.80
C ARG A 63 -3.47 13.95 3.79
N ARG A 64 -3.76 13.57 5.03
CA ARG A 64 -2.74 13.16 6.01
C ARG A 64 -2.01 11.89 5.61
N LEU A 65 -2.54 11.13 4.67
CA LEU A 65 -1.97 9.91 4.11
C LEU A 65 -1.21 10.14 2.80
N LYS A 66 -1.16 11.38 2.27
CA LYS A 66 -0.55 11.72 0.98
C LYS A 66 0.94 11.35 0.90
N HIS A 67 1.65 11.30 2.03
CA HIS A 67 3.05 10.86 2.07
C HIS A 67 3.24 9.40 1.65
N ARG A 68 2.19 8.58 1.74
CA ARG A 68 2.21 7.20 1.24
C ARG A 68 2.08 7.24 -0.29
N GLY A 69 1.00 7.84 -0.79
CA GLY A 69 0.66 7.91 -2.21
C GLY A 69 0.69 9.34 -2.76
N PRO A 70 1.86 9.82 -3.22
CA PRO A 70 2.04 11.20 -3.66
C PRO A 70 1.57 11.46 -5.10
N ASP A 71 1.32 10.41 -5.89
CA ASP A 71 1.16 10.55 -7.34
C ASP A 71 -0.24 11.04 -7.72
N TRP A 72 -1.26 10.58 -6.98
CA TRP A 72 -2.65 10.96 -7.23
C TRP A 72 -3.53 10.78 -5.98
N SER A 73 -4.67 11.48 -5.94
CA SER A 73 -5.65 11.38 -4.86
C SER A 73 -7.06 11.23 -5.43
N GLY A 74 -7.84 10.31 -4.87
CA GLY A 74 -9.22 10.05 -5.27
C GLY A 74 -10.14 9.93 -4.07
N MET A 75 -11.41 10.28 -4.26
CA MET A 75 -12.46 9.97 -3.31
C MET A 75 -13.78 9.73 -4.04
N HIS A 76 -14.37 8.57 -3.79
CA HIS A 76 -15.71 8.21 -4.23
C HIS A 76 -16.67 8.28 -3.03
N GLN A 77 -17.87 8.80 -3.26
CA GLN A 77 -18.94 8.81 -2.27
C GLN A 77 -20.15 8.09 -2.87
N VAL A 78 -20.69 7.13 -2.13
CA VAL A 78 -21.92 6.42 -2.46
C VAL A 78 -22.84 6.56 -1.25
N GLY A 79 -23.85 7.41 -1.34
CA GLY A 79 -24.70 7.75 -0.20
C GLY A 79 -23.89 8.22 1.01
N ASP A 80 -23.98 7.45 2.09
CA ASP A 80 -23.33 7.62 3.39
C ASP A 80 -21.93 7.00 3.50
N CYS A 81 -21.42 6.43 2.41
CA CYS A 81 -20.13 5.77 2.35
C CYS A 81 -19.11 6.58 1.54
N TYR A 82 -17.91 6.74 2.09
CA TYR A 82 -16.79 7.45 1.48
C TYR A 82 -15.60 6.52 1.35
N LEU A 83 -15.04 6.40 0.15
CA LEU A 83 -13.83 5.62 -0.13
C LEU A 83 -12.79 6.56 -0.74
N SER A 84 -11.76 6.89 0.04
CA SER A 84 -10.63 7.73 -0.35
C SER A 84 -9.36 6.93 -0.57
N HIS A 85 -8.56 7.36 -1.54
CA HIS A 85 -7.29 6.74 -1.90
C HIS A 85 -6.21 7.80 -2.17
N GLN A 86 -4.99 7.50 -1.71
CA GLN A 86 -3.76 8.20 -2.03
C GLN A 86 -2.87 7.20 -2.77
N ARG A 87 -2.61 7.45 -4.06
CA ARG A 87 -2.01 6.47 -4.96
C ARG A 87 -0.50 6.65 -5.06
N LEU A 88 0.20 5.53 -4.96
CA LEU A 88 1.54 5.34 -5.49
C LEU A 88 1.42 4.43 -6.72
N ALA A 89 1.74 4.93 -7.90
CA ALA A 89 1.53 4.23 -9.16
C ALA A 89 2.70 3.27 -9.46
N ILE A 90 2.55 1.99 -9.07
CA ILE A 90 3.54 0.93 -9.32
C ILE A 90 3.16 0.03 -10.50
N ILE A 91 1.93 -0.49 -10.50
CA ILE A 91 1.34 -1.29 -11.58
C ILE A 91 0.30 -0.45 -12.30
N ASP A 92 0.32 -0.53 -13.63
CA ASP A 92 -0.57 0.21 -14.54
C ASP A 92 -0.74 1.69 -14.15
N PRO A 93 0.33 2.52 -14.21
CA PRO A 93 0.23 3.92 -13.84
C PRO A 93 -0.83 4.71 -14.62
N ALA A 94 -1.20 4.27 -15.83
CA ALA A 94 -2.11 4.98 -16.72
C ALA A 94 -3.59 4.78 -16.38
N SER A 95 -4.01 3.58 -15.96
CA SER A 95 -5.44 3.28 -15.71
C SER A 95 -5.77 2.72 -14.32
N GLY A 96 -4.79 2.43 -13.47
CA GLY A 96 -5.03 1.87 -12.13
C GLY A 96 -5.46 2.88 -11.05
N ASP A 97 -6.10 3.99 -11.42
CA ASP A 97 -6.62 4.96 -10.45
C ASP A 97 -7.76 4.33 -9.63
N GLN A 98 -7.82 4.69 -8.34
CA GLN A 98 -8.71 4.04 -7.38
C GLN A 98 -9.74 5.02 -6.80
N PRO A 99 -10.95 4.58 -6.40
CA PRO A 99 -11.38 3.18 -6.29
C PRO A 99 -11.51 2.44 -7.62
N LEU A 100 -11.36 1.12 -7.57
CA LEU A 100 -11.58 0.18 -8.67
C LEU A 100 -13.02 -0.36 -8.59
N TYR A 101 -13.53 -0.87 -9.71
CA TYR A 101 -14.92 -1.28 -9.84
C TYR A 101 -15.05 -2.58 -10.62
N ASN A 102 -16.14 -3.31 -10.41
CA ASN A 102 -16.62 -4.28 -11.39
C ASN A 102 -17.28 -3.57 -12.60
N GLU A 103 -17.86 -4.33 -13.52
CA GLU A 103 -18.40 -3.87 -14.80
C GLU A 103 -19.55 -2.89 -14.60
N ASP A 104 -20.55 -3.23 -13.80
CA ASP A 104 -21.71 -2.37 -13.57
C ASP A 104 -21.47 -1.31 -12.49
N LYS A 105 -20.27 -1.31 -11.87
CA LYS A 105 -19.85 -0.44 -10.77
C LYS A 105 -20.67 -0.61 -9.49
N SER A 106 -21.36 -1.74 -9.35
CA SER A 106 -22.05 -2.09 -8.10
C SER A 106 -21.08 -2.50 -7.00
N ILE A 107 -19.87 -2.96 -7.35
CA ILE A 107 -18.79 -3.27 -6.41
C ILE A 107 -17.71 -2.21 -6.54
N VAL A 108 -17.34 -1.58 -5.42
CA VAL A 108 -16.32 -0.53 -5.33
C VAL A 108 -15.22 -0.98 -4.36
N VAL A 109 -13.95 -0.92 -4.77
CA VAL A 109 -12.84 -1.35 -3.91
C VAL A 109 -11.69 -0.35 -3.91
N THR A 110 -11.14 -0.07 -2.72
CA THR A 110 -9.91 0.70 -2.53
C THR A 110 -8.86 -0.16 -1.85
N VAL A 111 -7.66 -0.18 -2.39
CA VAL A 111 -6.61 -1.17 -2.09
C VAL A 111 -5.26 -0.48 -1.91
N ASN A 112 -4.58 -0.84 -0.84
CA ASN A 112 -3.15 -0.66 -0.67
C ASN A 112 -2.48 -2.04 -0.66
N GLY A 113 -1.86 -2.42 -1.77
CA GLY A 113 -1.26 -3.74 -1.89
C GLY A 113 -0.78 -4.08 -3.30
N GLU A 114 -0.33 -5.33 -3.43
CA GLU A 114 0.06 -5.99 -4.67
C GLU A 114 -0.48 -7.44 -4.65
N ILE A 115 -1.22 -7.83 -5.68
CA ILE A 115 -1.75 -9.19 -5.87
C ILE A 115 -0.90 -9.92 -6.92
N TYR A 116 0.07 -10.72 -6.47
CA TYR A 116 1.08 -11.35 -7.33
C TYR A 116 0.52 -12.38 -8.31
N ASN A 117 -0.61 -13.02 -7.98
CA ASN A 117 -1.27 -14.00 -8.84
C ASN A 117 -2.41 -13.41 -9.68
N HIS A 118 -2.49 -12.09 -9.84
CA HIS A 118 -3.62 -11.45 -10.55
C HIS A 118 -3.78 -11.92 -12.00
N GLU A 119 -2.69 -12.20 -12.74
CA GLU A 119 -2.78 -12.70 -14.11
C GLU A 119 -3.48 -14.08 -14.17
N GLN A 120 -3.20 -14.95 -13.19
CA GLN A 120 -3.86 -16.26 -13.06
C GLN A 120 -5.35 -16.09 -12.70
N LEU A 121 -5.66 -15.20 -11.77
CA LEU A 121 -7.04 -14.94 -11.34
C LEU A 121 -7.87 -14.33 -12.48
N ARG A 122 -7.31 -13.39 -13.25
CA ARG A 122 -7.93 -12.83 -14.46
C ARG A 122 -8.27 -13.90 -15.49
N ALA A 123 -7.41 -14.89 -15.69
CA ALA A 123 -7.68 -15.98 -16.62
C ALA A 123 -8.83 -16.89 -16.17
N GLN A 124 -9.10 -16.98 -14.86
CA GLN A 124 -10.23 -17.74 -14.31
C GLN A 124 -11.56 -16.96 -14.44
N LEU A 125 -11.48 -15.63 -14.41
CA LEU A 125 -12.61 -14.70 -14.51
C LEU A 125 -12.92 -14.33 -15.97
N SER A 126 -12.96 -15.33 -16.86
CA SER A 126 -13.13 -15.11 -18.31
C SER A 126 -14.49 -14.54 -18.73
N SER A 127 -15.50 -14.64 -17.85
CA SER A 127 -16.81 -13.98 -18.00
C SER A 127 -16.76 -12.48 -17.74
N HIS A 128 -15.70 -11.99 -17.08
CA HIS A 128 -15.58 -10.59 -16.67
C HIS A 128 -14.81 -9.73 -17.66
N THR A 129 -15.20 -8.47 -17.75
CA THR A 129 -14.54 -7.43 -18.54
C THR A 129 -13.78 -6.49 -17.62
N PHE A 130 -12.46 -6.69 -17.56
CA PHE A 130 -11.56 -5.80 -16.84
C PHE A 130 -11.35 -4.49 -17.60
N ARG A 131 -11.37 -3.38 -16.87
CA ARG A 131 -11.20 -2.01 -17.37
C ARG A 131 -9.78 -1.48 -17.19
N THR A 132 -9.01 -2.06 -16.29
CA THR A 132 -7.66 -1.60 -15.96
C THR A 132 -6.65 -2.74 -16.10
N GLY A 133 -5.37 -2.39 -16.14
CA GLY A 133 -4.25 -3.32 -15.98
C GLY A 133 -3.86 -3.53 -14.52
N SER A 134 -4.55 -2.91 -13.55
CA SER A 134 -4.21 -3.01 -12.13
C SER A 134 -4.36 -4.44 -11.63
N ASP A 135 -3.35 -4.91 -10.91
CA ASP A 135 -3.36 -6.20 -10.22
C ASP A 135 -4.51 -6.31 -9.21
N CYS A 136 -4.92 -5.18 -8.62
CA CYS A 136 -5.94 -5.11 -7.57
C CYS A 136 -7.39 -5.19 -8.08
N GLU A 137 -7.65 -5.02 -9.38
CA GLU A 137 -9.02 -5.02 -9.94
C GLU A 137 -9.71 -6.39 -9.79
N VAL A 138 -8.92 -7.48 -9.75
CA VAL A 138 -9.44 -8.84 -9.53
C VAL A 138 -10.27 -8.96 -8.25
N ILE A 139 -10.04 -8.11 -7.25
CA ILE A 139 -10.75 -8.15 -5.97
C ILE A 139 -12.24 -7.86 -6.15
N ALA A 140 -12.61 -6.90 -7.00
CA ALA A 140 -14.02 -6.56 -7.23
C ALA A 140 -14.78 -7.72 -7.91
N HIS A 141 -14.18 -8.31 -8.94
CA HIS A 141 -14.78 -9.42 -9.68
C HIS A 141 -14.79 -10.73 -8.86
N LEU A 142 -13.76 -11.01 -8.06
CA LEU A 142 -13.77 -12.17 -7.17
C LEU A 142 -14.86 -12.07 -6.09
N TYR A 143 -15.11 -10.87 -5.56
CA TYR A 143 -16.22 -10.67 -4.64
C TYR A 143 -17.57 -10.88 -5.32
N GLU A 144 -17.72 -10.45 -6.57
CA GLU A 144 -18.95 -10.66 -7.34
C GLU A 144 -19.29 -12.15 -7.52
N GLU A 145 -18.30 -13.00 -7.81
CA GLU A 145 -18.47 -14.44 -8.01
C GLU A 145 -18.55 -15.26 -6.70
N HIS A 146 -17.80 -14.87 -5.67
CA HIS A 146 -17.57 -15.71 -4.48
C HIS A 146 -18.03 -15.07 -3.16
N GLY A 147 -18.56 -13.85 -3.19
CA GLY A 147 -18.94 -13.09 -1.99
C GLY A 147 -17.73 -12.86 -1.09
N GLU A 148 -17.83 -13.23 0.19
CA GLU A 148 -16.75 -13.03 1.17
C GLU A 148 -15.68 -14.15 1.17
N ASN A 149 -15.86 -15.20 0.37
CA ASN A 149 -15.03 -16.43 0.41
C ASN A 149 -13.98 -16.48 -0.71
N PHE A 150 -13.31 -15.36 -1.00
CA PHE A 150 -12.22 -15.30 -2.01
C PHE A 150 -10.87 -14.86 -1.45
N ILE A 151 -10.81 -14.40 -0.19
CA ILE A 151 -9.61 -13.73 0.34
C ILE A 151 -8.39 -14.66 0.33
N ASP A 152 -8.61 -15.94 0.58
CA ASP A 152 -7.58 -16.99 0.56
C ASP A 152 -7.10 -17.37 -0.86
N MET A 153 -7.80 -16.92 -1.91
CA MET A 153 -7.35 -17.05 -3.30
C MET A 153 -6.27 -16.02 -3.67
N LEU A 154 -6.13 -14.95 -2.87
CA LEU A 154 -5.19 -13.86 -3.14
C LEU A 154 -3.78 -14.24 -2.66
N ASP A 155 -2.83 -14.33 -3.60
CA ASP A 155 -1.40 -14.40 -3.28
C ASP A 155 -0.81 -12.99 -3.37
N GLY A 156 -0.73 -12.30 -2.23
CA GLY A 156 -0.35 -10.90 -2.22
C GLY A 156 -0.05 -10.34 -0.84
N VAL A 157 0.31 -9.07 -0.83
CA VAL A 157 0.31 -8.23 0.38
C VAL A 157 -0.70 -7.12 0.13
N PHE A 158 -1.69 -6.96 0.99
CA PHE A 158 -2.82 -6.10 0.72
C PHE A 158 -3.56 -5.70 2.00
N SER A 159 -4.06 -4.48 1.97
CA SER A 159 -5.17 -4.03 2.79
C SER A 159 -6.19 -3.36 1.88
N PHE A 160 -7.45 -3.75 2.00
CA PHE A 160 -8.50 -3.17 1.18
C PHE A 160 -9.80 -2.94 1.94
N VAL A 161 -10.62 -2.07 1.37
CA VAL A 161 -12.03 -1.87 1.74
C VAL A 161 -12.85 -1.98 0.47
N LEU A 162 -13.89 -2.81 0.52
CA LEU A 162 -14.82 -3.06 -0.56
C LEU A 162 -16.23 -2.70 -0.09
N LEU A 163 -16.99 -2.03 -0.95
CA LEU A 163 -18.40 -1.67 -0.77
C LEU A 163 -19.21 -2.32 -1.90
N ASP A 164 -20.26 -3.04 -1.53
CA ASP A 164 -21.33 -3.50 -2.41
C ASP A 164 -22.49 -2.50 -2.32
N THR A 165 -22.73 -1.75 -3.40
CA THR A 165 -23.73 -0.69 -3.42
C THR A 165 -25.16 -1.23 -3.60
N ARG A 166 -25.35 -2.54 -3.82
CA ARG A 166 -26.67 -3.14 -4.01
C ARG A 166 -27.43 -3.25 -2.69
N ASP A 167 -26.70 -3.51 -1.61
CA ASP A 167 -27.22 -3.68 -0.26
C ASP A 167 -26.49 -2.83 0.80
N ASN A 168 -25.60 -1.93 0.36
CA ASN A 168 -24.72 -1.10 1.20
C ASN A 168 -23.84 -1.91 2.17
N SER A 169 -23.63 -3.19 1.90
CA SER A 169 -22.69 -3.99 2.68
C SER A 169 -21.26 -3.67 2.27
N PHE A 170 -20.37 -3.75 3.24
CA PHE A 170 -18.94 -3.62 3.02
C PHE A 170 -18.17 -4.74 3.71
N ILE A 171 -16.99 -5.00 3.15
CA ILE A 171 -15.96 -5.80 3.78
C ILE A 171 -14.63 -5.05 3.77
N ALA A 172 -13.77 -5.40 4.71
CA ALA A 172 -12.37 -5.02 4.65
C ALA A 172 -11.52 -6.23 4.97
N ALA A 173 -10.33 -6.33 4.39
CA ALA A 173 -9.42 -7.42 4.68
C ALA A 173 -7.97 -6.95 4.70
N ARG A 174 -7.18 -7.67 5.48
CA ARG A 174 -5.74 -7.46 5.62
C ARG A 174 -5.01 -8.77 5.37
N ASP A 175 -3.88 -8.69 4.68
CA ASP A 175 -3.06 -9.82 4.26
C ASP A 175 -2.64 -10.75 5.41
N ALA A 176 -2.25 -11.97 5.05
CA ALA A 176 -2.02 -13.12 5.92
C ALA A 176 -1.19 -12.83 7.18
N ILE A 177 -0.18 -11.96 7.06
CA ILE A 177 0.76 -11.63 8.14
C ILE A 177 0.82 -10.12 8.45
N GLY A 178 -0.03 -9.32 7.81
CA GLY A 178 -0.18 -7.89 8.08
C GLY A 178 0.97 -7.02 7.58
N VAL A 179 1.56 -7.36 6.43
CA VAL A 179 2.64 -6.57 5.78
C VAL A 179 2.18 -5.15 5.50
N THR A 180 0.97 -5.01 4.96
CA THR A 180 0.34 -3.70 4.76
C THR A 180 -0.34 -3.25 6.06
N PRO A 181 -0.23 -1.98 6.47
CA PRO A 181 -0.90 -1.49 7.66
C PRO A 181 -2.39 -1.22 7.38
N LEU A 182 -3.22 -1.51 8.38
CA LEU A 182 -4.65 -1.22 8.37
C LEU A 182 -5.14 -1.08 9.82
N TYR A 183 -6.03 -0.13 10.03
CA TYR A 183 -6.67 0.18 11.31
C TYR A 183 -8.17 0.32 11.07
N ILE A 184 -8.96 -0.02 12.07
CA ILE A 184 -10.41 0.17 12.10
C ILE A 184 -10.77 1.07 13.28
N GLY A 185 -11.81 1.87 13.15
CA GLY A 185 -12.35 2.72 14.20
C GLY A 185 -13.85 2.92 14.05
N TRP A 186 -14.46 3.45 15.11
CA TRP A 186 -15.90 3.66 15.18
C TRP A 186 -16.19 5.12 15.56
N GLY A 187 -17.03 5.77 14.76
CA GLY A 187 -17.54 7.10 15.05
C GLY A 187 -18.66 7.06 16.09
N ILE A 188 -18.93 8.20 16.73
CA ILE A 188 -20.02 8.37 17.71
C ILE A 188 -21.42 8.10 17.11
N ASP A 189 -21.54 8.26 15.79
CA ASP A 189 -22.75 7.98 15.01
C ASP A 189 -22.90 6.49 14.64
N GLY A 190 -21.98 5.63 15.08
CA GLY A 190 -21.94 4.21 14.73
C GLY A 190 -21.27 3.90 13.40
N SER A 191 -20.76 4.91 12.68
CA SER A 191 -20.05 4.71 11.42
C SER A 191 -18.74 3.93 11.63
N VAL A 192 -18.38 3.10 10.65
CA VAL A 192 -17.14 2.33 10.65
C VAL A 192 -16.10 3.03 9.78
N TRP A 193 -14.92 3.25 10.35
CA TRP A 193 -13.82 3.94 9.71
C TRP A 193 -12.65 2.99 9.54
N ILE A 194 -12.03 3.00 8.36
CA ILE A 194 -10.88 2.13 8.08
C ILE A 194 -9.79 2.96 7.43
N SER A 195 -8.56 2.86 7.93
CA SER A 195 -7.44 3.62 7.39
C SER A 195 -6.11 2.88 7.42
N SER A 196 -5.22 3.19 6.48
CA SER A 196 -3.84 2.67 6.51
C SER A 196 -3.04 3.14 7.72
N GLU A 197 -3.37 4.28 8.33
CA GLU A 197 -2.66 4.84 9.48
C GLU A 197 -3.63 5.51 10.45
N VAL A 198 -3.36 5.39 11.75
CA VAL A 198 -4.18 5.94 12.85
C VAL A 198 -4.49 7.43 12.70
N LYS A 199 -3.60 8.21 12.07
CA LYS A 199 -3.80 9.66 11.84
C LYS A 199 -5.01 9.99 10.95
N GLY A 200 -5.53 9.01 10.21
CA GLY A 200 -6.78 9.12 9.45
C GLY A 200 -8.04 8.88 10.27
N LEU A 201 -7.90 8.39 11.52
CA LEU A 201 -9.00 8.00 12.41
C LEU A 201 -9.07 8.84 13.69
N ASN A 202 -7.91 9.16 14.27
CA ASN A 202 -7.76 9.63 15.65
C ASN A 202 -8.59 10.87 16.07
N ASP A 203 -9.00 11.69 15.11
CA ASP A 203 -9.76 12.91 15.43
C ASP A 203 -11.28 12.70 15.44
N ASP A 204 -11.78 11.64 14.79
CA ASP A 204 -13.21 11.46 14.48
C ASP A 204 -13.76 10.09 14.94
N CYS A 205 -12.91 9.21 15.47
CA CYS A 205 -13.31 7.94 16.06
C CYS A 205 -13.22 8.00 17.60
N GLU A 206 -14.24 7.53 18.31
CA GLU A 206 -14.21 7.40 19.78
C GLU A 206 -13.26 6.28 20.21
N HIS A 207 -13.22 5.21 19.42
CA HIS A 207 -12.32 4.08 19.61
C HIS A 207 -11.78 3.61 18.26
N PHE A 208 -10.54 3.13 18.28
CA PHE A 208 -9.90 2.51 17.12
C PHE A 208 -8.89 1.47 17.57
N GLU A 209 -8.66 0.48 16.70
CA GLU A 209 -7.72 -0.60 16.93
C GLU A 209 -6.98 -0.98 15.65
N ILE A 210 -5.92 -1.77 15.82
CA ILE A 210 -5.20 -2.35 14.69
C ILE A 210 -6.09 -3.41 14.06
N PHE A 211 -6.29 -3.31 12.74
CA PHE A 211 -7.00 -4.35 12.00
C PHE A 211 -6.13 -5.64 12.02
N PRO A 212 -6.62 -6.77 12.55
CA PRO A 212 -5.79 -7.95 12.77
C PRO A 212 -5.28 -8.58 11.44
N PRO A 213 -4.02 -9.02 11.36
CA PRO A 213 -3.49 -9.76 10.21
C PRO A 213 -4.30 -11.02 9.89
N GLY A 214 -4.46 -11.34 8.60
CA GLY A 214 -5.14 -12.57 8.18
C GLY A 214 -6.64 -12.63 8.53
N HIS A 215 -7.27 -11.47 8.71
CA HIS A 215 -8.70 -11.33 8.99
C HIS A 215 -9.41 -10.55 7.89
N LEU A 216 -10.72 -10.75 7.83
CA LEU A 216 -11.68 -9.89 7.15
C LEU A 216 -12.66 -9.33 8.20
N TYR A 217 -13.17 -8.13 7.99
CA TYR A 217 -14.28 -7.55 8.73
C TYR A 217 -15.49 -7.52 7.81
N SER A 218 -16.63 -8.06 8.26
CA SER A 218 -17.87 -8.08 7.48
C SER A 218 -18.95 -7.26 8.17
N SER A 219 -19.55 -6.33 7.42
CA SER A 219 -20.76 -5.61 7.86
C SER A 219 -21.99 -6.52 7.97
N LYS A 220 -22.10 -7.55 7.12
CA LYS A 220 -23.22 -8.52 7.14
C LYS A 220 -23.21 -9.38 8.38
N GLN A 221 -22.02 -9.82 8.79
CA GLN A 221 -21.83 -10.69 9.97
C GLN A 221 -21.54 -9.90 11.25
N GLY A 222 -21.20 -8.60 11.13
CA GLY A 222 -20.95 -7.72 12.25
C GLY A 222 -19.67 -8.06 13.03
N GLY A 223 -18.54 -8.25 12.35
CA GLY A 223 -17.27 -8.48 13.04
C GLY A 223 -16.16 -9.09 12.21
N PHE A 224 -15.10 -9.50 12.91
CA PHE A 224 -13.92 -10.11 12.32
C PHE A 224 -14.09 -11.61 12.09
N LYS A 225 -13.64 -12.08 10.92
CA LYS A 225 -13.47 -13.49 10.57
C LYS A 225 -12.03 -13.74 10.12
N ARG A 226 -11.34 -14.66 10.78
CA ARG A 226 -10.00 -15.11 10.37
C ARG A 226 -10.12 -15.94 9.09
N TRP A 227 -9.41 -15.54 8.04
CA TRP A 227 -9.33 -16.30 6.79
C TRP A 227 -7.99 -17.02 6.64
N TYR A 228 -6.92 -16.53 7.30
CA TYR A 228 -5.61 -17.17 7.27
C TYR A 228 -5.33 -17.99 8.53
N ASN A 229 -5.33 -19.30 8.40
CA ASN A 229 -5.03 -20.23 9.50
C ASN A 229 -4.26 -21.47 8.99
N PRO A 230 -2.99 -21.31 8.59
CA PRO A 230 -2.19 -22.43 8.11
C PRO A 230 -1.91 -23.45 9.21
N PRO A 231 -1.72 -24.75 8.87
CA PRO A 231 -1.47 -25.80 9.85
C PRO A 231 -0.22 -25.57 10.73
N TRP A 232 0.76 -24.81 10.23
CA TRP A 232 1.99 -24.50 10.94
C TRP A 232 1.84 -23.46 12.07
N PHE A 233 0.64 -22.91 12.28
CA PHE A 233 0.31 -22.18 13.53
C PHE A 233 0.16 -23.11 14.73
N SER A 234 -0.02 -24.42 14.50
CA SER A 234 -0.01 -25.38 15.60
C SER A 234 1.38 -25.49 16.22
N GLU A 235 1.44 -25.81 17.52
CA GLU A 235 2.70 -26.07 18.23
C GLU A 235 3.29 -27.47 17.91
N VAL A 236 2.72 -28.18 16.93
CA VAL A 236 3.18 -29.51 16.54
C VAL A 236 4.52 -29.40 15.82
N ILE A 237 5.52 -30.11 16.34
CA ILE A 237 6.84 -30.19 15.70
C ILE A 237 6.70 -30.97 14.38
N PRO A 238 7.04 -30.37 13.23
CA PRO A 238 6.90 -31.04 11.95
C PRO A 238 7.89 -32.22 11.83
N SER A 239 7.41 -33.35 11.30
CA SER A 239 8.22 -34.56 11.05
C SER A 239 8.73 -34.68 9.62
N VAL A 240 8.34 -33.76 8.73
CA VAL A 240 8.75 -33.76 7.33
C VAL A 240 10.27 -33.55 7.24
N PRO A 241 11.02 -34.43 6.55
CA PRO A 241 12.47 -34.26 6.39
C PRO A 241 12.83 -32.92 5.74
N TYR A 242 13.90 -32.31 6.23
CA TYR A 242 14.42 -31.07 5.66
C TYR A 242 14.93 -31.28 4.23
N ASP A 243 14.38 -30.53 3.28
CA ASP A 243 14.87 -30.45 1.90
C ASP A 243 15.37 -29.02 1.58
N PRO A 244 16.70 -28.80 1.50
CA PRO A 244 17.27 -27.49 1.19
C PRO A 244 16.89 -26.99 -0.22
N LEU A 245 16.68 -27.88 -1.18
CA LEU A 245 16.32 -27.50 -2.55
C LEU A 245 14.87 -27.05 -2.63
N ALA A 246 13.95 -27.68 -1.88
CA ALA A 246 12.59 -27.21 -1.76
C ALA A 246 12.54 -25.78 -1.19
N LEU A 247 13.28 -25.51 -0.11
CA LEU A 247 13.36 -24.18 0.49
C LEU A 247 13.94 -23.14 -0.48
N ARG A 248 15.05 -23.47 -1.16
CA ARG A 248 15.66 -22.58 -2.17
C ARG A 248 14.68 -22.25 -3.29
N LYS A 249 13.99 -23.25 -3.86
CA LYS A 249 13.02 -23.05 -4.93
C LYS A 249 11.84 -22.19 -4.46
N ALA A 250 11.33 -22.42 -3.25
CA ALA A 250 10.26 -21.62 -2.67
C ALA A 250 10.69 -20.15 -2.47
N PHE A 251 11.89 -19.92 -1.95
CA PHE A 251 12.47 -18.58 -1.78
C PHE A 251 12.64 -17.87 -3.13
N GLU A 252 13.23 -18.54 -4.13
CA GLU A 252 13.41 -17.96 -5.46
C GLU A 252 12.06 -17.61 -6.11
N LYS A 253 11.05 -18.49 -6.03
CA LYS A 253 9.70 -18.19 -6.50
C LYS A 253 9.08 -16.98 -5.79
N ALA A 254 9.28 -16.86 -4.48
CA ALA A 254 8.78 -15.74 -3.68
C ALA A 254 9.41 -14.40 -4.06
N VAL A 255 10.69 -14.38 -4.46
CA VAL A 255 11.35 -13.17 -4.98
C VAL A 255 10.89 -12.88 -6.40
N ILE A 256 10.85 -13.88 -7.28
CA ILE A 256 10.49 -13.70 -8.70
C ILE A 256 9.10 -13.08 -8.85
N LYS A 257 8.10 -13.57 -8.10
CA LYS A 257 6.74 -13.02 -8.18
C LYS A 257 6.63 -11.56 -7.71
N ARG A 258 7.58 -11.10 -6.88
CA ARG A 258 7.68 -9.72 -6.38
C ARG A 258 8.47 -8.80 -7.31
N LEU A 259 8.94 -9.29 -8.46
CA LEU A 259 9.50 -8.46 -9.52
C LEU A 259 8.42 -7.86 -10.44
N MET A 260 7.14 -8.07 -10.10
CA MET A 260 5.98 -7.49 -10.76
C MET A 260 5.96 -5.97 -10.52
N THR A 261 6.32 -5.19 -11.55
CA THR A 261 6.30 -3.71 -11.52
C THR A 261 6.37 -3.15 -12.94
N ASP A 262 5.73 -1.99 -13.17
CA ASP A 262 5.85 -1.22 -14.43
C ASP A 262 6.82 -0.03 -14.31
N VAL A 263 7.33 0.22 -13.10
CA VAL A 263 8.26 1.31 -12.78
C VAL A 263 9.62 0.79 -12.33
N PRO A 264 10.69 1.61 -12.43
CA PRO A 264 11.99 1.24 -11.89
C PRO A 264 11.94 0.96 -10.39
N PHE A 265 12.66 -0.08 -9.96
CA PHE A 265 12.76 -0.47 -8.56
C PHE A 265 14.21 -0.74 -8.18
N GLY A 266 14.46 -0.88 -6.88
CA GLY A 266 15.78 -1.21 -6.34
C GLY A 266 15.67 -2.17 -5.16
N VAL A 267 16.83 -2.56 -4.63
CA VAL A 267 16.94 -3.45 -3.46
C VAL A 267 17.63 -2.74 -2.31
N LEU A 268 17.21 -3.05 -1.09
CA LEU A 268 17.96 -2.69 0.12
C LEU A 268 19.00 -3.78 0.36
N LEU A 269 20.29 -3.41 0.40
CA LEU A 269 21.41 -4.32 0.54
C LEU A 269 22.24 -3.93 1.76
N SER A 270 22.02 -4.61 2.88
CA SER A 270 22.71 -4.32 4.14
C SER A 270 24.10 -4.95 4.24
N GLY A 271 24.42 -5.91 3.37
CA GLY A 271 25.58 -6.80 3.51
C GLY A 271 25.30 -8.06 4.33
N GLY A 272 24.18 -8.11 5.06
CA GLY A 272 23.70 -9.33 5.74
C GLY A 272 23.16 -10.38 4.76
N LEU A 273 23.09 -11.64 5.23
CA LEU A 273 22.69 -12.81 4.45
C LEU A 273 21.35 -12.59 3.73
N ASP A 274 20.32 -12.16 4.45
CA ASP A 274 18.95 -12.09 3.92
C ASP A 274 18.84 -11.11 2.74
N SER A 275 19.31 -9.87 2.94
CA SER A 275 19.30 -8.85 1.90
C SER A 275 20.17 -9.22 0.70
N SER A 276 21.26 -9.96 0.94
CA SER A 276 22.16 -10.42 -0.12
C SER A 276 21.53 -11.54 -0.95
N LEU A 277 20.80 -12.46 -0.32
CA LEU A 277 20.06 -13.51 -1.02
C LEU A 277 18.94 -12.93 -1.91
N VAL A 278 18.16 -11.98 -1.39
CA VAL A 278 17.13 -11.28 -2.17
C VAL A 278 17.77 -10.55 -3.35
N ALA A 279 18.82 -9.77 -3.12
CA ALA A 279 19.50 -9.04 -4.18
C ALA A 279 20.08 -9.96 -5.26
N ALA A 280 20.70 -11.08 -4.87
CA ALA A 280 21.28 -12.05 -5.80
C ALA A 280 20.21 -12.70 -6.70
N VAL A 281 19.07 -13.09 -6.14
CA VAL A 281 17.96 -13.64 -6.92
C VAL A 281 17.35 -12.58 -7.83
N THR A 282 17.14 -11.35 -7.33
CA THR A 282 16.62 -10.23 -8.12
C THR A 282 17.49 -9.98 -9.36
N VAL A 283 18.81 -9.83 -9.20
CA VAL A 283 19.72 -9.61 -10.35
C VAL A 283 19.63 -10.74 -11.37
N ARG A 284 19.59 -12.00 -10.91
CA ARG A 284 19.54 -13.18 -11.79
C ARG A 284 18.28 -13.20 -12.67
N HIS A 285 17.14 -12.75 -12.14
CA HIS A 285 15.84 -12.84 -12.80
C HIS A 285 15.34 -11.52 -13.40
N LEU A 286 15.99 -10.39 -13.09
CA LEU A 286 15.59 -9.05 -13.53
C LEU A 286 15.44 -8.96 -15.06
N ALA A 287 16.38 -9.54 -15.81
CA ALA A 287 16.40 -9.46 -17.28
C ALA A 287 15.13 -9.99 -17.96
N GLY A 288 14.38 -10.89 -17.31
CA GLY A 288 13.14 -11.45 -17.84
C GLY A 288 11.88 -10.60 -17.60
N THR A 289 11.98 -9.53 -16.79
CA THR A 289 10.80 -8.77 -16.32
C THR A 289 10.30 -7.74 -17.34
N LYS A 290 9.02 -7.36 -17.24
CA LYS A 290 8.43 -6.26 -18.05
C LYS A 290 9.16 -4.93 -17.78
N ALA A 291 9.45 -4.63 -16.52
CA ALA A 291 10.21 -3.44 -16.13
C ALA A 291 11.60 -3.39 -16.79
N ALA A 292 12.35 -4.49 -16.81
CA ALA A 292 13.69 -4.49 -17.39
C ALA A 292 13.68 -4.28 -18.91
N LYS A 293 12.65 -4.78 -19.61
CA LYS A 293 12.48 -4.51 -21.05
C LYS A 293 12.24 -3.03 -21.34
N ARG A 294 11.59 -2.31 -20.43
CA ARG A 294 11.24 -0.89 -20.60
C ARG A 294 12.32 0.07 -20.07
N TRP A 295 12.96 -0.27 -18.96
CA TRP A 295 13.84 0.62 -18.21
C TRP A 295 15.31 0.15 -18.16
N GLY A 296 15.61 -1.01 -18.73
CA GLY A 296 16.93 -1.64 -18.72
C GLY A 296 17.15 -2.59 -17.55
N THR A 297 18.26 -3.32 -17.59
CA THR A 297 18.59 -4.40 -16.65
C THR A 297 19.46 -3.96 -15.46
N LYS A 298 19.71 -2.66 -15.31
CA LYS A 298 20.55 -2.14 -14.23
C LYS A 298 19.76 -2.12 -12.92
N LEU A 299 20.14 -2.97 -11.97
CA LEU A 299 19.59 -2.95 -10.61
C LEU A 299 20.32 -1.93 -9.75
N HIS A 300 19.57 -1.06 -9.07
CA HIS A 300 20.11 -0.17 -8.06
C HIS A 300 19.98 -0.80 -6.66
N SER A 301 21.09 -0.90 -5.93
CA SER A 301 21.11 -1.32 -4.52
C SER A 301 21.40 -0.15 -3.60
N PHE A 302 20.75 -0.12 -2.44
CA PHE A 302 20.91 0.95 -1.45
C PHE A 302 21.29 0.36 -0.09
N CYS A 303 22.29 0.96 0.54
CA CYS A 303 22.66 0.71 1.93
C CYS A 303 22.63 2.02 2.71
N VAL A 304 22.55 1.93 4.03
CA VAL A 304 22.66 3.08 4.92
C VAL A 304 23.49 2.68 6.13
N GLY A 305 24.43 3.54 6.51
CA GLY A 305 25.33 3.34 7.64
C GLY A 305 26.09 4.61 7.93
N LEU A 306 26.73 4.67 9.10
CA LEU A 306 27.65 5.75 9.43
C LEU A 306 28.98 5.50 8.71
N GLU A 307 29.58 6.56 8.18
CA GLU A 307 30.95 6.51 7.69
C GLU A 307 31.89 6.50 8.88
N VAL A 308 32.62 5.39 9.06
CA VAL A 308 33.65 5.28 10.10
C VAL A 308 34.99 5.56 9.44
N TRP A 309 35.50 6.77 9.66
CA TRP A 309 36.85 7.14 9.27
C TRP A 309 37.83 6.49 10.26
N ASN A 310 38.66 5.55 9.77
CA ASN A 310 39.83 5.05 10.50
C ASN A 310 41.08 5.81 10.07
#